data_AF-A0A081NVQ1-F1
#
_entry.id   AF-A0A081NVQ1-F1
#
_cell.length_a   1.000
_cell.length_b   1.000
_cell.length_c   1.000
_cell.angle_alpha   90.00
_cell.angle_beta   90.00
_cell.angle_gamma   90.00
#
_symmetry.space_group_name_H-M   'P 1'
#
loop_
_entity.id
_entity.type
_entity.pdbx_description
1 polymer ?
#
loop_
_entity_poly.entity_id
_entity_poly.type
_entity_poly.pdbx_seq_one_letter_code
_entity_poly.pdbx_strand_id
1 'polypeptide(L)' 'MISDEELLNQITDGYALSFGKPSMTVHARHSFATRYHQENNDVPKLKIQLGHNSVQTTMIYTHLTNAEMKEALNRMDS' A
#
# COMPACT_ATOMS: atom_id res chain seq x y z
N MET A 1 -18.17 15.45 12.12
CA MET A 1 -18.06 14.12 11.48
C MET A 1 -16.63 14.00 11.01
N ILE A 2 -15.87 13.04 11.53
CA ILE A 2 -14.47 12.85 11.12
C ILE A 2 -14.50 12.33 9.67
N SER A 3 -13.65 12.86 8.80
CA SER A 3 -13.55 12.35 7.43
C SER A 3 -12.95 10.94 7.41
N ASP A 4 -13.27 10.13 6.39
CA ASP A 4 -12.66 8.80 6.22
C ASP A 4 -11.13 8.87 6.15
N GLU A 5 -10.60 9.99 5.65
CA GLU A 5 -9.17 10.27 5.58
C GLU A 5 -8.54 10.51 6.96
N GLU A 6 -9.19 11.29 7.82
CA GLU A 6 -8.72 11.52 9.20
C GLU A 6 -8.79 10.25 10.05
N LEU A 7 -9.82 9.41 9.87
CA LEU A 7 -9.94 8.12 10.56
C LEU A 7 -8.79 7.18 10.19
N LEU A 8 -8.43 7.13 8.90
CA LEU A 8 -7.36 6.27 8.42
C LEU A 8 -5.97 6.76 8.85
N ASN A 9 -5.71 8.07 8.83
CA ASN A 9 -4.48 8.62 9.37
C ASN A 9 -4.33 8.28 10.86
N GLN A 10 -5.41 8.37 11.65
CA GLN A 10 -5.42 7.93 13.05
C GLN A 10 -5.05 6.45 13.23
N ILE A 11 -5.57 5.57 12.37
CA ILE A 11 -5.27 4.14 12.43
C ILE A 11 -3.80 3.88 12.08
N THR A 12 -3.30 4.47 10.99
CA THR A 12 -1.93 4.31 10.51
C THR A 12 -0.91 4.86 11.52
N ASP A 13 -1.21 6.01 12.13
CA ASP A 13 -0.41 6.59 13.20
C ASP A 13 -0.47 5.74 14.48
N GLY A 14 -1.65 5.20 14.81
CA GLY A 14 -1.82 4.24 15.91
C GLY A 14 -0.95 3.01 15.76
N TYR A 15 -0.84 2.45 14.54
CA TYR A 15 0.08 1.36 14.24
C TYR A 15 1.53 1.78 14.44
N ALA A 16 1.96 2.93 13.91
CA ALA A 16 3.33 3.40 14.09
C ALA A 16 3.70 3.58 15.57
N LEU A 17 2.80 4.21 16.34
CA LEU A 17 2.98 4.45 17.77
C LEU A 17 3.08 3.13 18.57
N SER A 18 2.32 2.10 18.18
CA SER A 18 2.39 0.78 18.79
C SER A 18 3.77 0.11 18.66
N PHE A 19 4.55 0.48 17.64
CA PHE A 19 5.93 0.04 17.45
C PHE A 19 6.96 1.07 17.94
N GLY A 20 6.54 2.07 18.73
CA GLY A 20 7.41 3.13 19.25
C GLY A 20 7.95 4.06 18.16
N LYS A 21 7.26 4.17 17.03
CA LYS A 21 7.62 5.07 15.93
C LYS A 21 6.61 6.22 15.82
N PRO A 22 7.06 7.46 15.57
CA PRO A 22 6.16 8.60 15.43
C PRO A 22 5.29 8.53 14.16
N SER A 23 5.72 7.75 13.16
CA SER A 23 4.98 7.49 11.92
C SER A 23 5.55 6.24 11.24
N MET A 24 4.82 5.67 10.28
CA MET A 24 5.38 4.59 9.45
C MET A 24 6.62 5.07 8.70
N THR A 25 7.65 4.24 8.65
CA THR A 25 8.82 4.50 7.81
C THR A 25 8.46 4.35 6.32
N VAL A 26 9.28 4.93 5.45
CA VAL A 26 9.13 4.78 3.99
C VAL A 26 9.09 3.30 3.60
N HIS A 27 10.02 2.49 4.10
CA HIS A 27 10.05 1.04 3.82
C HIS A 27 8.79 0.32 4.32
N ALA A 28 8.32 0.61 5.53
CA ALA A 28 7.10 0.00 6.06
C ALA A 28 5.86 0.37 5.23
N ARG A 29 5.76 1.62 4.76
CA ARG A 29 4.69 2.06 3.85
C ARG A 29 4.71 1.29 2.53
N HIS A 30 5.88 1.14 1.92
CA HIS A 30 6.01 0.38 0.68
C HIS A 30 5.70 -1.11 0.88
N SER A 31 6.20 -1.73 1.95
CA SER A 31 5.91 -3.13 2.26
C SER A 31 4.42 -3.38 2.50
N PHE A 32 3.77 -2.51 3.26
CA PHE A 32 2.32 -2.57 3.49
C PHE A 32 1.55 -2.45 2.17
N ALA A 33 1.89 -1.47 1.35
CA ALA A 33 1.19 -1.20 0.10
C ALA A 33 1.33 -2.33 -0.93
N THR A 34 2.54 -2.90 -1.07
CA THR A 34 2.76 -4.08 -1.93
C THR A 34 1.90 -5.26 -1.46
N ARG A 35 1.92 -5.56 -0.15
CA ARG A 35 1.14 -6.66 0.44
C ARG A 35 -0.36 -6.46 0.23
N TYR A 36 -0.86 -5.27 0.56
CA TYR A 36 -2.28 -4.93 0.42
C TYR A 36 -2.73 -5.07 -1.04
N HIS A 37 -1.91 -4.59 -1.98
CA HIS A 37 -2.21 -4.66 -3.39
C HIS A 37 -2.23 -6.11 -3.91
N GLN A 38 -1.29 -6.96 -3.47
CA GLN A 38 -1.29 -8.40 -3.80
C GLN A 38 -2.53 -9.14 -3.26
N GLU A 39 -2.98 -8.81 -2.06
CA GLU A 39 -4.11 -9.49 -1.40
C GLU A 39 -5.49 -8.96 -1.84
N ASN A 40 -5.62 -7.65 -2.07
CA ASN A 40 -6.92 -6.99 -2.24
C ASN A 40 -7.11 -6.32 -3.60
N ASN A 41 -6.01 -5.96 -4.29
CA ASN A 41 -6.02 -5.29 -5.59
C ASN A 41 -6.96 -4.06 -5.69
N ASP A 42 -7.14 -3.32 -4.59
CA ASP A 42 -8.04 -2.15 -4.49
C ASP A 42 -7.22 -0.86 -4.36
N VAL A 43 -6.82 -0.28 -5.50
CA VAL A 43 -5.96 0.91 -5.54
C VAL A 43 -6.63 2.16 -4.91
N PRO A 44 -7.93 2.45 -5.14
CA PRO A 44 -8.59 3.57 -4.49
C PRO A 44 -8.57 3.49 -2.96
N LYS A 45 -8.85 2.31 -2.38
CA LYS A 45 -8.76 2.15 -0.92
C LYS A 45 -7.33 2.24 -0.41
N LEU A 46 -6.37 1.67 -1.14
CA LEU A 46 -4.96 1.77 -0.79
C LEU A 46 -4.48 3.23 -0.78
N LYS A 47 -4.92 4.07 -1.73
CA LYS A 47 -4.61 5.51 -1.75
C LYS A 47 -5.07 6.20 -0.46
N ILE A 48 -6.26 5.88 0.04
CA ILE A 48 -6.80 6.47 1.27
C ILE A 48 -6.00 5.96 2.48
N GLN A 49 -5.69 4.67 2.56
CA GLN A 49 -4.90 4.09 3.65
C GLN A 49 -3.48 4.65 3.74
N LEU A 50 -2.88 5.02 2.61
CA LEU A 50 -1.55 5.63 2.54
C LEU A 50 -1.55 7.15 2.71
N GLY A 51 -2.72 7.80 2.76
CA GLY A 51 -2.82 9.27 2.79
C GLY A 51 -2.28 9.93 1.51
N HIS A 52 -2.34 9.24 0.36
CA HIS A 52 -1.86 9.79 -0.90
C HIS A 52 -2.86 10.80 -1.46
N ASN A 53 -2.38 11.97 -1.90
CA ASN A 53 -3.23 12.99 -2.54
C ASN A 53 -3.74 12.60 -3.93
N SER A 54 -3.08 11.64 -4.59
CA SER A 54 -3.43 11.19 -5.94
C SER A 54 -3.43 9.67 -6.04
N VAL A 55 -4.34 9.11 -6.83
CA VAL A 55 -4.33 7.68 -7.18
C VAL A 55 -3.05 7.33 -7.96
N GLN A 56 -2.52 8.27 -8.74
CA GLN A 56 -1.38 8.05 -9.62
C GLN A 56 -0.10 7.71 -8.85
N THR A 57 0.09 8.26 -7.64
CA THR A 57 1.22 7.89 -6.76
C THR A 57 1.08 6.50 -6.16
N THR A 58 -0.13 5.94 -6.17
CA THR A 58 -0.45 4.59 -5.67
C THR A 58 -0.37 3.54 -6.79
N MET A 59 -0.52 3.96 -8.05
CA MET A 59 -0.42 3.07 -9.22
C MET A 59 0.96 2.39 -9.35
N ILE A 60 2.00 2.88 -8.68
CA ILE A 60 3.32 2.24 -8.71
C ILE A 60 3.25 0.76 -8.29
N TYR A 61 2.32 0.39 -7.40
CA TYR A 61 2.18 -0.98 -6.91
C TYR A 61 1.48 -1.92 -7.91
N THR A 62 0.73 -1.39 -8.88
CA THR A 62 0.11 -2.19 -9.94
C THR A 62 1.12 -2.71 -10.95
N HIS A 63 2.25 -2.02 -11.10
CA HIS A 63 3.30 -2.43 -12.02
C HIS A 63 4.19 -3.53 -11.42
N LEU A 64 4.29 -3.63 -10.08
CA LEU A 64 5.01 -4.73 -9.42
C LEU A 64 4.33 -6.07 -9.70
N THR A 65 3.01 -6.16 -9.54
CA THR A 65 2.26 -7.40 -9.76
C THR A 65 2.32 -7.87 -11.21
N ASN A 66 2.31 -6.93 -12.17
CA ASN A 66 2.48 -7.25 -13.59
C ASN A 66 3.87 -7.84 -13.90
N ALA A 67 4.93 -7.32 -13.26
CA ALA A 67 6.28 -7.87 -13.39
C ALA A 67 6.38 -9.26 -12.75
N GLU A 68 5.82 -9.45 -11.55
CA GLU A 68 5.75 -10.75 -10.88
C GLU A 68 4.99 -11.80 -11.71
N MET A 69 3.87 -11.41 -12.33
CA MET A 69 3.10 -12.29 -13.21
C MET A 69 3.88 -12.68 -14.46
N LYS A 70 4.60 -11.72 -15.08
CA LYS A 70 5.45 -11.99 -16.24
C LYS A 70 6.59 -12.96 -15.89
N GLU A 71 7.22 -12.77 -14.74
CA GLU A 71 8.25 -13.68 -14.23
C GLU A 71 7.70 -15.08 -13.95
N ALA A 72 6.50 -15.19 -13.38
CA ALA A 72 5.85 -16.47 -13.16
C ALA A 72 5.60 -17.22 -14.49
N LEU A 73 5.10 -16.53 -15.52
CA LEU A 73 4.90 -17.11 -16.85
C LEU A 73 6.22 -17.57 -17.48
N ASN A 74 7.25 -16.74 -17.47
CA ASN A 74 8.57 -17.08 -18.01
C ASN A 74 9.16 -18.37 -17.39
N ARG A 75 8.94 -18.59 -16.08
CA ARG A 75 9.39 -19.81 -15.39
C ARG A 75 8.59 -21.05 -15.76
N MET A 76 7.33 -20.90 -16.19
CA MET A 76 6.48 -22.03 -16.60
C MET A 76 6.79 -22.48 -18.03
N ASP A 77 7.29 -21.59 -18.89
CA ASP A 77 7.68 -21.88 -20.27
C ASP A 77 9.12 -22.42 -20.42
N SER A 78 9.84 -22.63 -19.30
CA SER A 78 11.22 -23.13 -19.23
C SER A 78 11.29 -24.60 -18.81
#